data_AF-A0A8B7UTT0-F1
#
_entry.id   AF-A0A8B7UTT0-F1
#
_cell.length_a   1.000
_cell.length_b   1.000
_cell.length_c   1.000
_cell.angle_alpha   90.00
_cell.angle_beta   90.00
_cell.angle_gamma   90.00
#
_symmetry.space_group_name_H-M   'P 1'
#
loop_
_entity.id
_entity.type
_entity.pdbx_description
1 polymer ?
#
loop_
_entity_poly.entity_id
_entity_poly.type
_entity_poly.pdbx_seq_one_letter_code
_entity_poly.pdbx_strand_id
1 'polypeptide(L)'
;MLRSVVFYMQFNLCFLLTYLFVSFSRISKFMKDKEQSSLLITLLLAFLHRGNIAQDTEVDILVTVQNLLQHCLDPTSFLKPLAKLFSIINNKLSRQLLCTVFQSLSDFESGLRYITDTVKLNAFDQRHLDDINFDVRFAAFQTITSHIKEMQTVDANYLIPVMHNCFYNMELGDMSLSDNASMCLMSIIKKLAVLNITEKEYREIIHRSLLEKLRKGLKSQTESVQQDYTMVLSCLIQTFPNQLEFKDLVQLTHQHDPEMDFFENMKHIQIHRRARALKKLAKQLLEGTVVLSSKSLQNYIMPYAMTPIFDEKMLKVFPFSG
;
A
#
# COMPACT_ATOMS: atom_id res chain seq x y z
N MET A 1 30.29 17.43 -9.17
CA MET A 1 30.63 16.69 -10.41
C MET A 1 30.06 15.27 -10.43
N LEU A 2 30.38 14.37 -9.48
CA LEU A 2 29.86 12.98 -9.50
C LEU A 2 28.32 12.86 -9.47
N ARG A 3 27.62 13.69 -8.68
CA ARG A 3 26.13 13.68 -8.65
C ARG A 3 25.50 14.08 -9.98
N SER A 4 26.12 14.99 -10.72
CA SER A 4 25.64 15.45 -12.02
C SER A 4 25.85 14.38 -13.11
N VAL A 5 26.95 13.62 -13.04
CA VAL A 5 27.24 12.51 -13.98
C VAL A 5 26.33 11.31 -13.74
N VAL A 6 26.02 10.97 -12.48
CA VAL A 6 25.05 9.92 -12.15
C VAL A 6 23.65 10.32 -12.62
N PHE A 7 23.23 11.56 -12.40
CA PHE A 7 21.93 12.06 -12.87
C PHE A 7 21.86 12.04 -14.41
N TYR A 8 22.93 12.42 -15.10
CA TYR A 8 23.01 12.43 -16.56
C TYR A 8 23.03 11.02 -17.17
N MET A 9 23.67 10.04 -16.53
CA MET A 9 23.62 8.64 -16.94
C MET A 9 22.26 8.01 -16.67
N GLN A 10 21.63 8.32 -15.54
CA GLN A 10 20.31 7.80 -15.17
C GLN A 10 19.20 8.39 -16.06
N PHE A 11 19.33 9.66 -16.44
CA PHE A 11 18.44 10.33 -17.39
C PHE A 11 18.60 9.78 -18.81
N ASN A 12 19.84 9.57 -19.29
CA ASN A 12 20.08 8.96 -20.61
C ASN A 12 19.65 7.49 -20.67
N LEU A 13 19.84 6.72 -19.59
CA LEU A 13 19.35 5.34 -19.51
C LEU A 13 17.80 5.31 -19.55
N CYS A 14 17.14 6.25 -18.86
CA CYS A 14 15.69 6.38 -18.88
C CYS A 14 15.18 6.76 -20.28
N PHE A 15 15.86 7.69 -20.96
CA PHE A 15 15.52 8.14 -22.32
C PHE A 15 15.73 7.03 -23.35
N LEU A 16 16.87 6.32 -23.30
CA LEU A 16 17.14 5.13 -24.10
C LEU A 16 16.13 4.02 -23.83
N LEU A 17 15.76 3.78 -22.56
CA LEU A 17 14.75 2.80 -22.18
C LEU A 17 13.37 3.14 -22.77
N THR A 18 12.93 4.40 -22.79
CA THR A 18 11.64 4.78 -23.43
C THR A 18 11.59 4.43 -24.92
N TYR A 19 12.64 4.72 -25.69
CA TYR A 19 12.70 4.35 -27.12
C TYR A 19 12.87 2.83 -27.32
N LEU A 20 13.60 2.16 -26.42
CA LEU A 20 13.70 0.71 -26.39
C LEU A 20 12.36 0.05 -26.02
N PHE A 21 11.54 0.62 -25.15
CA PHE A 21 10.25 0.05 -24.74
C PHE A 21 9.20 0.11 -25.85
N VAL A 22 9.12 1.21 -26.60
CA VAL A 22 8.27 1.28 -27.82
C VAL A 22 8.72 0.23 -28.86
N SER A 23 10.03 -0.03 -28.94
CA SER A 23 10.58 -1.06 -29.82
C SER A 23 10.33 -2.47 -29.28
N PHE A 24 10.45 -2.69 -27.97
CA PHE A 24 10.18 -3.95 -27.28
C PHE A 24 8.70 -4.32 -27.28
N SER A 25 7.77 -3.37 -27.19
CA SER A 25 6.33 -3.67 -27.30
C SER A 25 5.98 -4.28 -28.65
N ARG A 26 6.66 -3.82 -29.72
CA ARG A 26 6.54 -4.36 -31.08
C ARG A 26 7.31 -5.67 -31.27
N ILE A 27 8.49 -5.81 -30.65
CA ILE A 27 9.36 -6.99 -30.78
C ILE A 27 8.94 -8.15 -29.87
N SER A 28 8.26 -7.88 -28.75
CA SER A 28 7.82 -8.89 -27.77
C SER A 28 6.97 -10.00 -28.38
N LYS A 29 6.19 -9.67 -29.42
CA LYS A 29 5.39 -10.62 -30.21
C LYS A 29 6.22 -11.68 -30.95
N PHE A 30 7.53 -11.44 -31.11
CA PHE A 30 8.46 -12.34 -31.80
C PHE A 30 9.40 -13.08 -30.84
N MET A 31 9.35 -12.77 -29.53
CA MET A 31 10.13 -13.51 -28.53
C MET A 31 9.45 -14.85 -28.25
N LYS A 32 10.11 -15.95 -28.65
CA LYS A 32 9.65 -17.33 -28.43
C LYS A 32 10.37 -18.04 -27.28
N ASP A 33 11.45 -17.45 -26.79
CA ASP A 33 12.23 -18.00 -25.68
C ASP A 33 11.54 -17.70 -24.34
N LYS A 34 11.19 -18.77 -23.62
CA LYS A 34 10.40 -18.67 -22.38
C LYS A 34 11.18 -18.11 -21.20
N GLU A 35 12.48 -18.38 -21.12
CA GLU A 35 13.35 -17.88 -20.06
C GLU A 35 13.60 -16.38 -20.23
N GLN A 36 13.93 -15.96 -21.45
CA GLN A 36 14.13 -14.55 -21.76
C GLN A 36 12.85 -13.73 -21.58
N SER A 37 11.69 -14.29 -21.91
CA SER A 37 10.39 -13.64 -21.66
C SER A 37 10.16 -13.43 -20.15
N SER A 38 10.46 -14.45 -19.33
CA SER A 38 10.32 -14.36 -17.87
C SER A 38 11.28 -13.32 -17.26
N LEU A 39 12.53 -13.28 -17.75
CA LEU A 39 13.53 -12.28 -17.33
C LEU A 39 13.09 -10.86 -17.71
N LEU A 40 12.60 -10.67 -18.94
CA LEU A 40 12.14 -9.38 -19.42
C LEU A 40 10.93 -8.88 -18.62
N ILE A 41 9.94 -9.74 -18.34
CA ILE A 41 8.81 -9.37 -17.46
C ILE A 41 9.33 -8.92 -16.09
N THR A 42 10.29 -9.65 -15.49
CA THR A 42 10.87 -9.30 -14.19
C THR A 42 11.51 -7.91 -14.21
N LEU A 43 12.28 -7.57 -15.26
CA LEU A 43 12.91 -6.26 -15.40
C LEU A 43 11.89 -5.14 -15.62
N LEU A 44 10.85 -5.39 -16.44
CA LEU A 44 9.77 -4.44 -16.72
C LEU A 44 8.98 -4.12 -15.45
N LEU A 45 8.60 -5.14 -14.68
CA LEU A 45 7.88 -4.95 -13.41
C LEU A 45 8.75 -4.23 -12.38
N ALA A 46 10.04 -4.57 -12.28
CA ALA A 46 10.97 -3.87 -11.40
C ALA A 46 11.14 -2.39 -11.78
N PHE A 47 11.06 -2.05 -13.07
CA PHE A 47 11.03 -0.67 -13.53
C PHE A 47 9.74 0.03 -13.07
N LEU A 48 8.57 -0.56 -13.34
CA LEU A 48 7.28 -0.02 -12.89
C LEU A 48 7.19 0.15 -11.36
N HIS A 49 7.79 -0.76 -10.58
CA HIS A 49 7.82 -0.65 -9.11
C HIS A 49 8.56 0.57 -8.56
N ARG A 50 9.37 1.26 -9.38
CA ARG A 50 10.02 2.51 -8.97
C ARG A 50 9.04 3.68 -8.87
N GLY A 51 7.90 3.61 -9.57
CA GLY A 51 6.92 4.70 -9.66
C GLY A 51 7.43 5.92 -10.43
N ASN A 52 6.61 6.99 -10.48
CA ASN A 52 6.90 8.25 -11.18
C ASN A 52 7.23 8.08 -12.67
N ILE A 53 6.53 7.17 -13.35
CA ILE A 53 6.68 6.91 -14.79
C ILE A 53 5.53 7.62 -15.52
N ALA A 54 5.79 8.13 -16.72
CA ALA A 54 4.76 8.73 -17.56
C ALA A 54 3.71 7.70 -17.98
N GLN A 55 2.44 8.09 -18.02
CA GLN A 55 1.31 7.21 -18.32
C GLN A 55 1.52 6.40 -19.61
N ASP A 56 1.96 7.04 -20.71
CA ASP A 56 2.19 6.34 -21.99
C ASP A 56 3.24 5.22 -21.85
N THR A 57 4.30 5.46 -21.09
CA THR A 57 5.33 4.46 -20.82
C THR A 57 4.82 3.33 -19.91
N GLU A 58 3.97 3.64 -18.92
CA GLU A 58 3.31 2.61 -18.12
C GLU A 58 2.45 1.70 -19.00
N VAL A 59 1.66 2.29 -19.89
CA VAL A 59 0.79 1.58 -20.83
C VAL A 59 1.62 0.68 -21.76
N ASP A 60 2.66 1.23 -22.40
CA ASP A 60 3.53 0.45 -23.29
C ASP A 60 4.18 -0.75 -22.60
N ILE A 61 4.65 -0.55 -21.35
CA ILE A 61 5.24 -1.63 -20.56
C ILE A 61 4.18 -2.67 -20.21
N LEU A 62 2.99 -2.28 -19.76
CA LEU A 62 1.92 -3.21 -19.40
C LEU A 62 1.43 -4.03 -20.61
N VAL A 63 1.31 -3.41 -21.78
CA VAL A 63 1.02 -4.14 -23.04
C VAL A 63 2.12 -5.15 -23.35
N THR A 64 3.38 -4.76 -23.17
CA THR A 64 4.53 -5.65 -23.37
C THR A 64 4.48 -6.84 -22.41
N VAL A 65 4.23 -6.59 -21.11
CA VAL A 65 4.07 -7.63 -20.10
C VAL A 65 2.92 -8.57 -20.47
N GLN A 66 1.77 -8.04 -20.89
CA GLN A 66 0.62 -8.84 -21.31
C GLN A 66 0.97 -9.82 -22.44
N ASN A 67 1.67 -9.34 -23.47
CA ASN A 67 2.09 -10.17 -24.60
C ASN A 67 3.09 -11.25 -24.17
N LEU A 68 4.04 -10.90 -23.30
CA LEU A 68 5.09 -11.81 -22.84
C LEU A 68 4.58 -12.89 -21.88
N LEU A 69 3.50 -12.63 -21.13
CA LEU A 69 2.91 -13.63 -20.23
C LEU A 69 2.52 -14.92 -20.98
N GLN A 70 2.04 -14.79 -22.23
CA GLN A 70 1.69 -15.93 -23.09
C GLN A 70 2.89 -16.79 -23.50
N HIS A 71 4.11 -16.26 -23.33
CA HIS A 71 5.35 -16.86 -23.81
C HIS A 71 6.38 -17.06 -22.69
N CYS A 72 5.99 -16.98 -21.42
CA CYS A 72 6.89 -17.21 -20.29
C CYS A 72 6.76 -18.63 -19.70
N LEU A 73 7.65 -18.99 -18.78
CA LEU A 73 7.67 -20.34 -18.18
C LEU A 73 6.53 -20.55 -17.19
N ASP A 74 6.34 -19.58 -16.29
CA ASP A 74 5.34 -19.62 -15.23
C ASP A 74 4.67 -18.23 -15.10
N PRO A 75 3.56 -18.00 -15.84
CA PRO A 75 2.84 -16.72 -15.78
C PRO A 75 2.31 -16.40 -14.38
N THR A 76 1.94 -17.44 -13.62
CA THR A 76 1.30 -17.31 -12.30
C THR A 76 2.27 -16.78 -11.24
N SER A 77 3.58 -17.02 -11.43
CA SER A 77 4.65 -16.44 -10.58
C SER A 77 4.62 -14.91 -10.52
N PHE A 78 4.04 -14.25 -11.54
CA PHE A 78 3.94 -12.79 -11.62
C PHE A 78 2.71 -12.20 -10.92
N LEU A 79 1.86 -13.03 -10.28
CA LEU A 79 0.68 -12.59 -9.52
C LEU A 79 1.03 -11.51 -8.49
N LYS A 80 1.96 -11.78 -7.57
CA LYS A 80 2.35 -10.80 -6.52
C LYS A 80 3.08 -9.57 -7.10
N PRO A 81 4.05 -9.73 -8.02
CA PRO A 81 4.65 -8.59 -8.71
C PRO A 81 3.65 -7.66 -9.40
N LEU A 82 2.65 -8.20 -10.09
CA LEU A 82 1.58 -7.42 -10.73
C LEU A 82 0.65 -6.80 -9.69
N ALA A 83 0.26 -7.54 -8.66
CA ALA A 83 -0.58 -7.05 -7.57
C ALA A 83 0.01 -5.80 -6.89
N LYS A 84 1.33 -5.77 -6.69
CA LYS A 84 2.04 -4.62 -6.10
C LYS A 84 1.80 -3.32 -6.87
N LEU A 85 1.65 -3.41 -8.19
CA LEU A 85 1.41 -2.24 -9.05
C LEU A 85 0.08 -1.54 -8.78
N PHE A 86 -0.93 -2.22 -8.21
CA PHE A 86 -2.19 -1.55 -7.83
C PHE A 86 -1.99 -0.43 -6.82
N SER A 87 -0.94 -0.49 -6.01
CA SER A 87 -0.59 0.55 -5.04
C SER A 87 0.47 1.55 -5.55
N ILE A 88 0.80 1.52 -6.84
CA ILE A 88 1.86 2.34 -7.45
C ILE A 88 1.30 3.11 -8.65
N ILE A 89 0.54 2.43 -9.51
CA ILE A 89 -0.04 3.00 -10.72
C ILE A 89 -1.33 3.71 -10.37
N ASN A 90 -1.32 5.03 -10.48
CA ASN A 90 -2.48 5.88 -10.21
C ASN A 90 -3.22 6.31 -11.48
N ASN A 91 -2.51 6.34 -12.62
CA ASN A 91 -3.07 6.76 -13.89
C ASN A 91 -4.19 5.83 -14.36
N LYS A 92 -5.32 6.42 -14.77
CA LYS A 92 -6.55 5.69 -15.09
C LYS A 92 -6.38 4.64 -16.17
N LEU A 93 -5.82 5.01 -17.34
CA LEU A 93 -5.64 4.07 -18.46
C LEU A 93 -4.67 2.95 -18.11
N SER A 94 -3.53 3.28 -17.48
CA SER A 94 -2.56 2.30 -17.00
C SER A 94 -3.19 1.32 -16.01
N ARG A 95 -4.05 1.81 -15.11
CA ARG A 95 -4.73 0.98 -14.10
C ARG A 95 -5.82 0.09 -14.70
N GLN A 96 -6.58 0.57 -15.68
CA GLN A 96 -7.52 -0.26 -16.45
C GLN A 96 -6.77 -1.39 -17.17
N LEU A 97 -5.66 -1.06 -17.83
CA LEU A 97 -4.81 -2.05 -18.48
C LEU A 97 -4.23 -3.04 -17.45
N LEU A 98 -3.74 -2.56 -16.31
CA LEU A 98 -3.26 -3.43 -15.22
C LEU A 98 -4.35 -4.40 -14.75
N CYS A 99 -5.61 -3.96 -14.64
CA CYS A 99 -6.74 -4.85 -14.32
C CYS A 99 -6.88 -5.95 -15.37
N THR A 100 -6.82 -5.61 -16.66
CA THR A 100 -6.88 -6.58 -17.76
C THR A 100 -5.71 -7.57 -17.72
N VAL A 101 -4.48 -7.08 -17.51
CA VAL A 101 -3.29 -7.94 -17.40
C VAL A 101 -3.42 -8.87 -16.19
N PHE A 102 -3.87 -8.36 -15.05
CA PHE A 102 -4.05 -9.16 -13.84
C PHE A 102 -5.15 -10.22 -14.01
N GLN A 103 -6.27 -9.88 -14.65
CA GLN A 103 -7.34 -10.82 -14.98
C GLN A 103 -6.88 -11.95 -15.90
N SER A 104 -6.03 -11.65 -16.88
CA SER A 104 -5.52 -12.66 -17.82
C SER A 104 -4.71 -13.78 -17.15
N LEU A 105 -4.25 -13.59 -15.90
CA LEU A 105 -3.62 -14.67 -15.13
C LEU A 105 -4.56 -15.86 -14.91
N SER A 106 -5.88 -15.61 -14.80
CA SER A 106 -6.88 -16.66 -14.64
C SER A 106 -7.11 -17.49 -15.91
N ASP A 107 -6.69 -17.01 -17.07
CA ASP A 107 -6.73 -17.78 -18.32
C ASP A 107 -5.68 -18.89 -18.35
N PHE A 108 -4.58 -18.72 -17.61
CA PHE A 108 -3.52 -19.73 -17.50
C PHE A 108 -3.78 -20.75 -16.39
N GLU A 109 -4.39 -20.30 -15.29
CA GLU A 109 -4.76 -21.17 -14.16
C GLU A 109 -6.12 -20.75 -13.62
N SER A 110 -7.14 -21.56 -13.91
CA SER A 110 -8.52 -21.28 -13.47
C SER A 110 -8.69 -21.13 -11.96
N GLY A 111 -7.79 -21.76 -11.18
CA GLY A 111 -7.70 -21.62 -9.73
C GLY A 111 -7.43 -20.18 -9.27
N LEU A 112 -6.92 -19.29 -10.12
CA LEU A 112 -6.64 -17.89 -9.76
C LEU A 112 -7.86 -16.98 -9.88
N ARG A 113 -8.98 -17.44 -10.46
CA ARG A 113 -10.13 -16.57 -10.76
C ARG A 113 -10.66 -15.80 -9.55
N TYR A 114 -10.71 -16.45 -8.38
CA TYR A 114 -11.18 -15.80 -7.14
C TYR A 114 -10.23 -14.68 -6.68
N ILE A 115 -8.93 -14.78 -6.98
CA ILE A 115 -7.92 -13.76 -6.70
C ILE A 115 -8.02 -12.65 -7.74
N THR A 116 -8.10 -12.98 -9.02
CA THR A 116 -8.14 -11.96 -10.07
C THR A 116 -9.40 -11.11 -10.03
N ASP A 117 -10.48 -11.60 -9.43
CA ASP A 117 -11.70 -10.85 -9.19
C ASP A 117 -11.52 -9.65 -8.23
N THR A 118 -10.39 -9.54 -7.51
CA THR A 118 -10.09 -8.35 -6.69
C THR A 118 -9.96 -7.07 -7.52
N VAL A 119 -9.75 -7.18 -8.84
CA VAL A 119 -9.79 -6.05 -9.78
C VAL A 119 -11.12 -5.30 -9.77
N LYS A 120 -12.22 -5.90 -9.28
CA LYS A 120 -13.50 -5.19 -9.09
C LYS A 120 -13.37 -3.98 -8.16
N LEU A 121 -12.37 -3.98 -7.24
CA LEU A 121 -11.99 -2.81 -6.43
C LEU A 121 -11.42 -1.64 -7.25
N ASN A 122 -11.26 -1.82 -8.56
CA ASN A 122 -10.76 -0.82 -9.50
C ASN A 122 -11.82 -0.31 -10.47
N ALA A 123 -13.09 -0.76 -10.35
CA ALA A 123 -14.13 -0.45 -11.32
C ALA A 123 -14.34 1.06 -11.53
N PHE A 124 -14.62 1.43 -12.77
CA PHE A 124 -15.01 2.77 -13.23
C PHE A 124 -16.41 2.71 -13.85
N ASP A 125 -17.14 3.82 -13.82
CA ASP A 125 -18.48 3.95 -14.39
C ASP A 125 -18.40 3.88 -15.93
N GLN A 126 -19.36 3.17 -16.54
CA GLN A 126 -19.41 3.00 -18.00
C GLN A 126 -20.11 4.16 -18.73
N ARG A 127 -21.00 4.87 -18.03
CA ARG A 127 -21.78 6.01 -18.53
C ARG A 127 -21.00 7.31 -18.41
N HIS A 128 -20.28 7.48 -17.30
CA HIS A 128 -19.34 8.58 -17.09
C HIS A 128 -17.94 7.97 -17.00
N LEU A 129 -17.29 7.82 -18.16
CA LEU A 129 -16.09 7.00 -18.29
C LEU A 129 -14.98 7.36 -17.30
N ASP A 130 -14.95 8.58 -16.75
CA ASP A 130 -13.96 9.07 -15.79
C ASP A 130 -14.29 8.84 -14.31
N ASP A 131 -15.54 8.46 -13.99
CA ASP A 131 -16.00 8.36 -12.61
C ASP A 131 -15.76 6.96 -12.01
N ILE A 132 -15.58 6.92 -10.70
CA ILE A 132 -15.46 5.67 -9.94
C ILE A 132 -16.82 4.98 -9.88
N ASN A 133 -16.87 3.68 -10.14
CA ASN A 133 -18.07 2.88 -9.89
C ASN A 133 -18.11 2.43 -8.42
N PHE A 134 -18.75 3.24 -7.58
CA PHE A 134 -18.85 2.99 -6.14
C PHE A 134 -19.60 1.69 -5.81
N ASP A 135 -20.70 1.41 -6.51
CA ASP A 135 -21.53 0.22 -6.24
C ASP A 135 -20.74 -1.08 -6.42
N VAL A 136 -19.99 -1.19 -7.52
CA VAL A 136 -19.18 -2.39 -7.81
C VAL A 136 -18.05 -2.52 -6.80
N ARG A 137 -17.37 -1.42 -6.45
CA ARG A 137 -16.27 -1.46 -5.47
C ARG A 137 -16.77 -1.80 -4.07
N PHE A 138 -17.91 -1.25 -3.67
CA PHE A 138 -18.54 -1.53 -2.38
C PHE A 138 -18.97 -2.99 -2.26
N ALA A 139 -19.68 -3.52 -3.25
CA ALA A 139 -20.05 -4.93 -3.29
C ALA A 139 -18.82 -5.86 -3.27
N ALA A 140 -17.74 -5.46 -3.96
CA ALA A 140 -16.48 -6.19 -3.92
C ALA A 140 -15.85 -6.16 -2.51
N PHE A 141 -15.78 -5.00 -1.84
CA PHE A 141 -15.29 -4.92 -0.45
C PHE A 141 -16.10 -5.80 0.52
N GLN A 142 -17.42 -5.83 0.39
CA GLN A 142 -18.27 -6.69 1.22
C GLN A 142 -17.97 -8.18 1.00
N THR A 143 -17.85 -8.59 -0.26
CA THR A 143 -17.55 -9.99 -0.63
C THR A 143 -16.17 -10.39 -0.12
N ILE A 144 -15.15 -9.55 -0.36
CA ILE A 144 -13.77 -9.78 0.08
C ILE A 144 -13.67 -9.85 1.60
N THR A 145 -14.32 -8.93 2.31
CA THR A 145 -14.30 -8.91 3.78
C THR A 145 -14.97 -10.16 4.37
N SER A 146 -16.07 -10.61 3.77
CA SER A 146 -16.75 -11.84 4.18
C SER A 146 -15.87 -13.07 3.95
N HIS A 147 -15.24 -13.17 2.78
CA HIS A 147 -14.29 -14.23 2.46
C HIS A 147 -13.13 -14.28 3.48
N ILE A 148 -12.50 -13.12 3.77
CA ILE A 148 -11.42 -13.02 4.77
C ILE A 148 -11.87 -13.53 6.14
N LYS A 149 -13.08 -13.18 6.59
CA LYS A 149 -13.61 -13.65 7.88
C LYS A 149 -13.78 -15.17 7.92
N GLU A 150 -14.15 -15.78 6.80
CA GLU A 150 -14.43 -17.22 6.67
C GLU A 150 -13.17 -18.07 6.42
N MET A 151 -12.05 -17.48 5.99
CA MET A 151 -10.79 -18.19 5.72
C MET A 151 -10.37 -19.09 6.89
N GLN A 152 -9.98 -20.33 6.62
CA GLN A 152 -9.49 -21.27 7.64
C GLN A 152 -7.96 -21.42 7.62
N THR A 153 -7.34 -21.01 6.53
CA THR A 153 -5.89 -21.02 6.32
C THR A 153 -5.46 -19.69 5.73
N VAL A 154 -4.19 -19.33 5.89
CA VAL A 154 -3.65 -18.13 5.28
C VAL A 154 -3.53 -18.33 3.77
N ASP A 155 -4.00 -17.34 3.02
CA ASP A 155 -3.82 -17.27 1.59
C ASP A 155 -3.11 -15.95 1.24
N ALA A 156 -1.77 -15.99 1.23
CA ALA A 156 -0.96 -14.83 0.88
C ALA A 156 -1.15 -14.39 -0.59
N ASN A 157 -1.49 -15.33 -1.49
CA ASN A 157 -1.70 -15.03 -2.90
C ASN A 157 -2.98 -14.19 -3.10
N TYR A 158 -4.00 -14.39 -2.25
CA TYR A 158 -5.21 -13.57 -2.23
C TYR A 158 -5.06 -12.26 -1.42
N LEU A 159 -4.48 -12.34 -0.22
CA LEU A 159 -4.39 -11.19 0.69
C LEU A 159 -3.53 -10.05 0.14
N ILE A 160 -2.42 -10.34 -0.55
CA ILE A 160 -1.51 -9.33 -1.07
C ILE A 160 -2.18 -8.44 -2.15
N PRO A 161 -2.84 -9.01 -3.19
CA PRO A 161 -3.66 -8.23 -4.12
C PRO A 161 -4.74 -7.38 -3.45
N VAL A 162 -5.46 -7.93 -2.48
CA VAL A 162 -6.47 -7.17 -1.72
C VAL A 162 -5.83 -5.98 -1.03
N MET A 163 -4.72 -6.19 -0.30
CA MET A 163 -4.03 -5.12 0.42
C MET A 163 -3.55 -4.00 -0.50
N HIS A 164 -2.97 -4.34 -1.65
CA HIS A 164 -2.52 -3.31 -2.61
C HIS A 164 -3.68 -2.49 -3.18
N ASN A 165 -4.85 -3.09 -3.36
CA ASN A 165 -6.07 -2.38 -3.72
C ASN A 165 -6.63 -1.53 -2.57
N CYS A 166 -6.56 -2.00 -1.32
CA CYS A 166 -6.92 -1.19 -0.16
C CYS A 166 -6.05 0.07 -0.06
N PHE A 167 -4.72 -0.04 -0.19
CA PHE A 167 -3.83 1.12 -0.12
C PHE A 167 -4.17 2.17 -1.18
N TYR A 168 -4.44 1.74 -2.41
CA TYR A 168 -4.89 2.65 -3.46
C TYR A 168 -6.19 3.37 -3.09
N ASN A 169 -7.21 2.61 -2.65
CA ASN A 169 -8.51 3.20 -2.32
C ASN A 169 -8.47 4.11 -1.08
N MET A 170 -7.58 3.87 -0.12
CA MET A 170 -7.32 4.81 1.00
C MET A 170 -6.69 6.12 0.52
N GLU A 171 -5.89 6.09 -0.55
CA GLU A 171 -5.16 7.25 -1.06
C GLU A 171 -5.95 8.06 -2.11
N LEU A 172 -7.17 7.62 -2.49
CA LEU A 172 -8.05 8.32 -3.44
C LEU A 172 -8.67 9.62 -2.89
N GLY A 173 -8.72 9.77 -1.56
CA GLY A 173 -9.35 10.91 -0.90
C GLY A 173 -10.88 10.83 -0.76
N ASP A 174 -11.50 9.71 -1.16
CA ASP A 174 -12.91 9.44 -0.89
C ASP A 174 -13.09 8.73 0.46
N MET A 175 -13.92 9.32 1.34
CA MET A 175 -14.15 8.82 2.70
C MET A 175 -14.78 7.43 2.73
N SER A 176 -15.74 7.15 1.85
CA SER A 176 -16.47 5.88 1.86
C SER A 176 -15.55 4.72 1.43
N LEU A 177 -14.72 4.95 0.41
CA LEU A 177 -13.76 3.96 -0.07
C LEU A 177 -12.60 3.78 0.90
N SER A 178 -12.13 4.85 1.54
CA SER A 178 -11.06 4.78 2.53
C SER A 178 -11.50 4.03 3.79
N ASP A 179 -12.74 4.25 4.26
CA ASP A 179 -13.35 3.49 5.36
C ASP A 179 -13.45 2.00 5.03
N ASN A 180 -13.99 1.64 3.85
CA ASN A 180 -14.09 0.23 3.45
C ASN A 180 -12.71 -0.43 3.32
N ALA A 181 -11.74 0.29 2.77
CA ALA A 181 -10.37 -0.21 2.62
C ALA A 181 -9.66 -0.39 3.98
N SER A 182 -9.79 0.56 4.89
CA SER A 182 -9.20 0.47 6.24
C SER A 182 -9.83 -0.66 7.05
N MET A 183 -11.16 -0.81 7.00
CA MET A 183 -11.88 -1.94 7.61
C MET A 183 -11.42 -3.28 7.07
N CYS A 184 -11.24 -3.39 5.75
CA CYS A 184 -10.75 -4.60 5.10
C CYS A 184 -9.34 -4.96 5.60
N LEU A 185 -8.41 -3.99 5.63
CA LEU A 185 -7.05 -4.20 6.17
C LEU A 185 -7.07 -4.65 7.64
N MET A 186 -7.92 -4.03 8.47
CA MET A 186 -8.07 -4.45 9.86
C MET A 186 -8.69 -5.84 10.01
N SER A 187 -9.60 -6.23 9.10
CA SER A 187 -10.13 -7.59 9.04
C SER A 187 -9.02 -8.59 8.73
N ILE A 188 -8.12 -8.27 7.79
CA ILE A 188 -6.94 -9.09 7.49
C ILE A 188 -6.05 -9.24 8.73
N ILE A 189 -5.68 -8.13 9.37
CA ILE A 189 -4.83 -8.12 10.58
C ILE A 189 -5.42 -9.03 11.67
N LYS A 190 -6.70 -8.84 12.00
CA LYS A 190 -7.39 -9.61 13.04
C LYS A 190 -7.49 -11.09 12.66
N LYS A 191 -7.79 -11.39 11.40
CA LYS A 191 -7.89 -12.77 10.93
C LYS A 191 -6.57 -13.51 11.04
N LEU A 192 -5.47 -12.87 10.66
CA LEU A 192 -4.12 -13.44 10.77
C LEU A 192 -3.77 -13.78 12.23
N ALA A 193 -4.15 -12.97 13.21
CA ALA A 193 -3.91 -13.29 14.61
C ALA A 193 -4.68 -14.54 15.09
N VAL A 194 -5.87 -14.79 14.53
CA VAL A 194 -6.66 -15.99 14.84
C VAL A 194 -6.08 -17.25 14.17
N LEU A 195 -5.42 -17.10 13.02
CA LEU A 195 -4.96 -18.22 12.19
C LEU A 195 -3.62 -18.85 12.59
N ASN A 196 -3.06 -18.56 13.77
CA ASN A 196 -1.76 -19.10 14.24
C ASN A 196 -0.67 -19.09 13.15
N ILE A 197 -0.49 -17.94 12.52
CA ILE A 197 0.36 -17.81 11.33
C ILE A 197 1.83 -18.08 11.63
N THR A 198 2.52 -18.61 10.63
CA THR A 198 3.96 -18.83 10.70
C THR A 198 4.73 -17.51 10.62
N GLU A 199 5.96 -17.50 11.14
CA GLU A 199 6.86 -16.35 11.00
C GLU A 199 7.12 -15.95 9.54
N LYS A 200 7.08 -16.93 8.62
CA LYS A 200 7.21 -16.68 7.18
C LYS A 200 6.02 -15.88 6.64
N GLU A 201 4.80 -16.30 6.97
CA GLU A 201 3.57 -15.61 6.56
C GLU A 201 3.47 -14.23 7.19
N TYR A 202 3.79 -14.10 8.48
CA TYR A 202 3.84 -12.81 9.17
C TYR A 202 4.82 -11.85 8.47
N ARG A 203 6.03 -12.33 8.17
CA ARG A 203 7.03 -11.52 7.46
C ARG A 203 6.56 -11.11 6.07
N GLU A 204 5.91 -11.99 5.33
CA GLU A 204 5.46 -11.72 3.98
C GLU A 204 4.28 -10.74 3.94
N ILE A 205 3.26 -10.98 4.76
CA ILE A 205 2.00 -10.22 4.71
C ILE A 205 2.12 -8.95 5.56
N ILE A 206 2.49 -9.06 6.84
CA ILE A 206 2.56 -7.90 7.74
C ILE A 206 3.80 -7.08 7.47
N HIS A 207 4.99 -7.69 7.53
CA HIS A 207 6.22 -6.89 7.48
C HIS A 207 6.55 -6.34 6.08
N ARG A 208 6.48 -7.18 5.04
CA ARG A 208 6.85 -6.77 3.68
C ARG A 208 5.73 -6.04 2.93
N SER A 209 4.48 -6.47 3.10
CA SER A 209 3.36 -5.90 2.33
C SER A 209 2.66 -4.75 3.07
N LEU A 210 2.30 -4.93 4.35
CA LEU A 210 1.55 -3.93 5.11
C LEU A 210 2.43 -2.80 5.67
N LEU A 211 3.46 -3.14 6.44
CA LEU A 211 4.24 -2.17 7.20
C LEU A 211 5.02 -1.19 6.32
N GLU A 212 5.49 -1.63 5.14
CA GLU A 212 6.17 -0.74 4.19
C GLU A 212 5.23 0.39 3.74
N LYS A 213 3.98 0.05 3.43
CA LYS A 213 2.96 1.01 2.98
C LYS A 213 2.43 1.85 4.13
N LEU A 214 2.17 1.24 5.28
CA LEU A 214 1.73 1.94 6.48
C LEU A 214 2.70 3.05 6.88
N ARG A 215 4.01 2.78 6.95
CA ARG A 215 5.00 3.81 7.33
C ARG A 215 5.07 4.97 6.32
N LYS A 216 4.76 4.72 5.04
CA LYS A 216 4.63 5.78 4.03
C LYS A 216 3.35 6.58 4.24
N GLY A 217 2.23 5.89 4.46
CA GLY A 217 0.93 6.48 4.74
C GLY A 217 0.90 7.38 5.97
N LEU A 218 1.59 7.00 7.05
CA LEU A 218 1.75 7.84 8.25
C LEU A 218 2.47 9.16 7.97
N LYS A 219 3.31 9.23 6.93
CA LYS A 219 4.03 10.44 6.51
C LYS A 219 3.26 11.26 5.47
N SER A 220 2.04 10.84 5.11
CA SER A 220 1.21 11.55 4.16
C SER A 220 0.92 12.97 4.65
N GLN A 221 0.93 13.92 3.72
CA GLN A 221 0.50 15.29 3.98
C GLN A 221 -1.02 15.42 3.97
N THR A 222 -1.72 14.45 3.39
CA THR A 222 -3.18 14.37 3.42
C THR A 222 -3.62 13.85 4.79
N GLU A 223 -4.27 14.72 5.57
CA GLU A 223 -4.69 14.42 6.95
C GLU A 223 -5.55 13.15 7.03
N SER A 224 -6.57 13.00 6.20
CA SER A 224 -7.45 11.83 6.20
C SER A 224 -6.68 10.53 5.96
N VAL A 225 -5.75 10.53 5.00
CA VAL A 225 -4.88 9.39 4.72
C VAL A 225 -4.02 9.05 5.94
N GLN A 226 -3.39 10.04 6.59
CA GLN A 226 -2.61 9.82 7.81
C GLN A 226 -3.49 9.23 8.93
N GLN A 227 -4.72 9.70 9.08
CA GLN A 227 -5.68 9.21 10.08
C GLN A 227 -6.09 7.75 9.81
N ASP A 228 -6.40 7.40 8.57
CA ASP A 228 -6.78 6.04 8.19
C ASP A 228 -5.63 5.05 8.44
N TYR A 229 -4.39 5.42 8.07
CA TYR A 229 -3.22 4.59 8.39
C TYR A 229 -2.89 4.54 9.88
N THR A 230 -3.24 5.58 10.65
CA THR A 230 -3.14 5.56 12.12
C THR A 230 -4.10 4.54 12.72
N MET A 231 -5.32 4.42 12.17
CA MET A 231 -6.28 3.41 12.59
C MET A 231 -5.76 1.99 12.34
N VAL A 232 -5.16 1.75 11.17
CA VAL A 232 -4.52 0.47 10.84
C VAL A 232 -3.34 0.16 11.77
N LEU A 233 -2.51 1.17 12.11
CA LEU A 233 -1.41 1.02 13.06
C LEU A 233 -1.91 0.63 14.46
N SER A 234 -2.93 1.33 14.96
CA SER A 234 -3.54 1.03 16.26
C SER A 234 -4.03 -0.42 16.31
N CYS A 235 -4.71 -0.88 15.24
CA CYS A 235 -5.13 -2.26 15.11
C CYS A 235 -3.96 -3.26 15.16
N LEU A 236 -2.85 -2.98 14.47
CA LEU A 236 -1.64 -3.82 14.50
C LEU A 236 -1.04 -3.94 15.91
N ILE A 237 -0.88 -2.81 16.61
CA ILE A 237 -0.28 -2.78 17.95
C ILE A 237 -1.14 -3.60 18.92
N GLN A 238 -2.46 -3.41 18.87
CA GLN A 238 -3.40 -4.14 19.74
C GLN A 238 -3.49 -5.63 19.38
N THR A 239 -3.34 -5.98 18.11
CA THR A 239 -3.45 -7.38 17.64
C THR A 239 -2.17 -8.16 17.87
N PHE A 240 -1.00 -7.51 17.75
CA PHE A 240 0.31 -8.14 17.87
C PHE A 240 1.21 -7.48 18.94
N PRO A 241 0.76 -7.34 20.21
CA PRO A 241 1.46 -6.56 21.22
C PRO A 241 2.84 -7.14 21.60
N ASN A 242 3.03 -8.45 21.42
CA ASN A 242 4.27 -9.14 21.75
C ASN A 242 5.33 -9.08 20.63
N GLN A 243 4.97 -8.58 19.45
CA GLN A 243 5.91 -8.46 18.34
C GLN A 243 6.91 -7.33 18.62
N LEU A 244 8.19 -7.59 18.39
CA LEU A 244 9.28 -6.64 18.70
C LEU A 244 9.08 -5.27 18.03
N GLU A 245 8.44 -5.23 16.87
CA GLU A 245 8.13 -3.99 16.15
C GLU A 245 7.15 -3.07 16.88
N PHE A 246 6.25 -3.64 17.71
CA PHE A 246 5.16 -2.91 18.35
C PHE A 246 5.26 -2.88 19.87
N LYS A 247 6.12 -3.71 20.46
CA LYS A 247 6.20 -3.94 21.91
C LYS A 247 6.34 -2.65 22.72
N ASP A 248 7.16 -1.72 22.27
CA ASP A 248 7.33 -0.43 22.94
C ASP A 248 6.21 0.57 22.61
N LEU A 249 5.42 0.37 21.55
CA LEU A 249 4.26 1.21 21.24
C LEU A 249 3.01 0.83 22.03
N VAL A 250 2.94 -0.39 22.58
CA VAL A 250 1.79 -0.87 23.38
C VAL A 250 1.48 0.06 24.54
N GLN A 251 2.51 0.62 25.20
CA GLN A 251 2.35 1.57 26.33
C GLN A 251 1.61 2.87 25.94
N LEU A 252 1.51 3.16 24.65
CA LEU A 252 0.78 4.33 24.12
C LEU A 252 -0.69 4.03 23.82
N THR A 253 -1.10 2.76 23.90
CA THR A 253 -2.49 2.33 23.69
C THR A 253 -3.24 2.23 25.01
N HIS A 254 -4.53 2.52 25.01
CA HIS A 254 -5.37 2.43 26.20
C HIS A 254 -6.80 1.97 25.86
N GLN A 255 -7.03 0.65 25.95
CA GLN A 255 -8.28 0.02 25.50
C GLN A 255 -9.54 0.54 26.20
N HIS A 256 -9.44 0.95 27.46
CA HIS A 256 -10.58 1.37 28.28
C HIS A 256 -10.77 2.89 28.35
N ASP A 257 -9.82 3.67 27.85
CA ASP A 257 -9.88 5.14 27.92
C ASP A 257 -9.32 5.76 26.62
N PRO A 258 -10.20 6.06 25.64
CA PRO A 258 -9.80 6.68 24.38
C PRO A 258 -9.20 8.08 24.53
N GLU A 259 -9.39 8.77 25.66
CA GLU A 259 -8.70 10.04 25.91
C GLU A 259 -7.24 9.84 26.30
N MET A 260 -6.91 8.66 26.84
CA MET A 260 -5.56 8.32 27.24
C MET A 260 -4.75 7.64 26.12
N ASP A 261 -5.42 7.02 25.15
CA ASP A 261 -4.80 6.36 23.99
C ASP A 261 -4.23 7.36 22.98
N PHE A 262 -2.91 7.30 22.75
CA PHE A 262 -2.22 8.22 21.86
C PHE A 262 -2.76 8.16 20.42
N PHE A 263 -2.95 6.96 19.86
CA PHE A 263 -3.32 6.77 18.46
C PHE A 263 -4.79 7.17 18.21
N GLU A 264 -5.69 6.90 19.16
CA GLU A 264 -7.07 7.39 19.11
C GLU A 264 -7.15 8.92 19.12
N ASN A 265 -6.31 9.57 19.95
CA ASN A 265 -6.23 11.04 19.94
C ASN A 265 -5.58 11.57 18.66
N MET A 266 -4.56 10.89 18.12
CA MET A 266 -3.84 11.35 16.93
C MET A 266 -4.65 11.27 15.65
N LYS A 267 -5.59 10.31 15.55
CA LYS A 267 -6.50 10.23 14.40
C LYS A 267 -7.74 11.14 14.51
N HIS A 268 -7.86 11.91 15.59
CA HIS A 268 -9.05 12.71 15.82
C HIS A 268 -9.09 13.98 14.96
N ILE A 269 -10.28 14.33 14.46
CA ILE A 269 -10.52 15.52 13.63
C ILE A 269 -10.06 16.83 14.32
N GLN A 270 -10.27 16.95 15.64
CA GLN A 270 -9.87 18.14 16.40
C GLN A 270 -8.35 18.22 16.60
N ILE A 271 -7.78 19.28 16.04
CA ILE A 271 -6.35 19.62 16.12
C ILE A 271 -5.82 19.77 17.55
N HIS A 272 -6.60 20.36 18.46
CA HIS A 272 -6.20 20.55 19.87
C HIS A 272 -6.02 19.22 20.60
N ARG A 273 -6.84 18.21 20.26
CA ARG A 273 -6.75 16.88 20.87
C ARG A 273 -5.45 16.18 20.45
N ARG A 274 -5.12 16.24 19.15
CA ARG A 274 -3.83 15.78 18.60
C ARG A 274 -2.65 16.50 19.25
N ALA A 275 -2.73 17.82 19.38
CA ALA A 275 -1.68 18.61 20.01
C ALA A 275 -1.45 18.26 21.49
N ARG A 276 -2.54 18.08 22.25
CA ARG A 276 -2.47 17.65 23.65
C ARG A 276 -1.83 16.26 23.78
N ALA A 277 -2.17 15.32 22.90
CA ALA A 277 -1.58 13.98 22.90
C ALA A 277 -0.06 14.00 22.64
N LEU A 278 0.39 14.80 21.66
CA LEU A 278 1.82 15.01 21.40
C LEU A 278 2.55 15.66 22.58
N LYS A 279 1.97 16.70 23.20
CA LYS A 279 2.55 17.35 24.40
C LYS A 279 2.66 16.38 25.57
N LYS A 280 1.62 15.57 25.79
CA LYS A 280 1.59 14.53 26.83
C LYS A 280 2.69 13.49 26.58
N LEU A 281 2.82 12.99 25.36
CA LEU A 281 3.87 12.03 25.00
C LEU A 281 5.27 12.62 25.20
N ALA A 282 5.50 13.86 24.76
CA ALA A 282 6.78 14.54 24.95
C ALA A 282 7.16 14.65 26.44
N LYS A 283 6.20 15.05 27.29
CA LYS A 283 6.38 15.09 28.75
C LYS A 283 6.72 13.71 29.31
N GLN A 284 5.98 12.68 28.93
CA GLN A 284 6.19 11.30 29.40
C GLN A 284 7.56 10.73 29.01
N LEU A 285 8.05 11.07 27.81
CA LEU A 285 9.40 10.72 27.35
C LEU A 285 10.49 11.43 28.15
N LEU A 286 10.33 12.72 28.44
CA LEU A 286 11.29 13.51 29.24
C LEU A 286 11.35 13.03 30.70
N GLU A 287 10.21 12.64 31.26
CA GLU A 287 10.09 12.11 32.62
C GLU A 287 10.53 10.63 32.72
N GLY A 288 10.80 9.95 31.59
CA GLY A 288 11.19 8.54 31.55
C GLY A 288 10.05 7.56 31.87
N THR A 289 8.81 8.04 31.98
CA THR A 289 7.62 7.20 32.21
C THR A 289 7.26 6.34 31.00
N VAL A 290 7.62 6.80 29.81
CA VAL A 290 7.47 6.09 28.53
C VAL A 290 8.86 5.95 27.92
N VAL A 291 9.20 4.75 27.47
CA VAL A 291 10.49 4.48 26.81
C VAL A 291 10.26 3.87 25.43
N LEU A 292 10.69 4.58 24.39
CA LEU A 292 10.56 4.16 23.00
C LEU A 292 11.94 3.96 22.38
N SER A 293 12.08 2.92 21.55
CA SER A 293 13.27 2.73 20.74
C SER A 293 13.41 3.83 19.69
N SER A 294 14.65 4.11 19.26
CA SER A 294 14.92 5.05 18.16
C SER A 294 14.15 4.68 16.88
N LYS A 295 14.02 3.38 16.60
CA LYS A 295 13.25 2.87 15.46
C LYS A 295 11.76 3.22 15.58
N SER A 296 11.17 3.02 16.75
CA SER A 296 9.74 3.31 16.98
C SER A 296 9.45 4.80 16.92
N LEU A 297 10.34 5.62 17.52
CA LEU A 297 10.28 7.07 17.39
C LEU A 297 10.31 7.50 15.93
N GLN A 298 11.29 7.04 15.14
CA GLN A 298 11.45 7.46 13.75
C GLN A 298 10.31 7.01 12.84
N ASN A 299 9.83 5.77 12.99
CA ASN A 299 8.88 5.18 12.05
C ASN A 299 7.42 5.46 12.39
N TYR A 300 7.09 5.64 13.67
CA TYR A 300 5.70 5.68 14.13
C TYR A 300 5.34 6.96 14.90
N ILE A 301 6.28 7.65 15.53
CA ILE A 301 5.98 8.90 16.28
C ILE A 301 6.34 10.15 15.48
N MET A 302 7.53 10.17 14.86
CA MET A 302 8.04 11.28 14.07
C MET A 302 7.07 11.76 12.98
N PRO A 303 6.34 10.88 12.26
CA PRO A 303 5.39 11.35 11.25
C PRO A 303 4.34 12.32 11.81
N TYR A 304 3.89 12.12 13.05
CA TYR A 304 2.95 13.02 13.72
C TYR A 304 3.60 14.30 14.25
N ALA A 305 4.83 14.20 14.75
CA ALA A 305 5.57 15.35 15.26
C ALA A 305 6.00 16.33 14.16
N MET A 306 6.15 15.83 12.92
CA MET A 306 6.48 16.66 11.75
C MET A 306 5.24 17.35 11.16
N THR A 307 4.03 16.81 11.32
CA THR A 307 2.79 17.42 10.79
C THR A 307 2.64 18.89 11.21
N PRO A 308 2.84 19.29 12.50
CA PRO A 308 2.81 20.69 12.91
C PRO A 308 3.80 21.62 12.21
N ILE A 309 4.94 21.12 11.75
CA ILE A 309 5.96 21.96 11.10
C ILE A 309 5.47 22.42 9.72
N PHE A 310 4.62 21.62 9.08
CA PHE A 310 4.08 21.90 7.74
C PHE A 310 2.63 22.43 7.76
N ASP A 311 1.98 22.50 8.93
CA ASP A 311 0.62 23.00 9.10
C ASP A 311 0.57 24.25 10.01
N GLU A 312 0.37 25.42 9.39
CA GLU A 312 0.24 26.71 10.09
C GLU A 312 -0.86 26.72 11.17
N LYS A 313 -1.92 25.90 11.02
CA LYS A 313 -2.98 25.81 12.03
C LYS A 313 -2.49 25.11 13.29
N MET A 314 -1.62 24.11 13.13
CA MET A 314 -0.98 23.41 14.25
C MET A 314 0.06 24.30 14.95
N LEU A 315 0.82 25.11 14.20
CA LEU A 315 1.80 26.06 14.78
C LEU A 315 1.17 27.05 15.77
N LYS A 316 -0.07 27.49 15.51
CA LYS A 316 -0.80 28.37 16.45
C LYS A 316 -1.13 27.70 17.78
N VAL A 317 -1.21 26.36 17.82
CA VAL A 317 -1.51 25.55 19.01
C VAL A 317 -0.22 25.01 19.67
N PHE A 318 0.86 24.94 18.89
CA PHE A 318 2.25 24.68 19.30
C PHE A 318 3.11 25.93 19.10
N PRO A 319 3.00 26.96 19.97
CA PRO A 319 4.07 27.94 20.04
C PRO A 319 5.33 27.20 20.49
N PHE A 320 6.31 27.07 19.59
CA PHE A 320 7.68 26.74 19.96
C PHE A 320 8.16 27.87 20.86
N SER A 321 7.86 27.78 22.15
CA SER A 321 8.46 28.62 23.17
C SER A 321 9.84 28.02 23.40
N GLY A 322 10.84 28.71 22.88
CA GLY A 322 12.26 28.37 23.08
C GLY A 322 12.70 28.51 24.52
#